data_AF-A0A1Q7ZCP6-F1
#
_entry.id   AF-A0A1Q7ZCP6-F1
#
_cell.length_a   1.000
_cell.length_b   1.000
_cell.length_c   1.000
_cell.angle_alpha   90.00
_cell.angle_beta   90.00
_cell.angle_gamma   90.00
#
_symmetry.space_group_name_H-M   'P 1'
#
loop_
_entity.id
_entity.type
_entity.pdbx_description
1 polymer ?
#
loop_
_entity_poly.entity_id
_entity_poly.type
_entity_poly.pdbx_seq_one_letter_code
_entity_poly.pdbx_strand_id
1 'polypeptide(L)'
;MTYRFLASLTAGVEYNPRADEVAPLVNWLAVTESARRPALMFGASTDRLGTPSGRAYYVTLSKNMRPLLRVPIAPYAGAAFGTFDDRLRAIGGVNVSLTEHVSALVTYNGVHTHSIVSLTLGPQTFSFLYLSGGDLGAAWNVTW
;
A
#
# COMPACT_ATOMS: atom_id res chain seq x y z
N MET A 1 -13.10 -2.00 -5.33
CA MET A 1 -13.53 -0.60 -5.54
C MET A 1 -13.41 0.14 -4.21
N THR A 2 -12.89 1.36 -4.19
CA THR A 2 -12.79 2.19 -2.98
C THR A 2 -13.41 3.57 -3.20
N TYR A 3 -13.87 4.18 -2.11
CA TYR A 3 -14.42 5.53 -2.07
C TYR A 3 -13.75 6.30 -0.93
N ARG A 4 -13.44 7.58 -1.19
CA ARG A 4 -12.87 8.48 -0.19
C ARG A 4 -14.00 9.21 0.53
N PHE A 5 -14.33 8.75 1.73
CA PHE A 5 -15.40 9.31 2.56
C PHE A 5 -14.97 10.62 3.23
N LEU A 6 -13.71 10.70 3.65
CA LEU A 6 -13.09 11.90 4.20
C LEU A 6 -11.71 12.08 3.57
N ALA A 7 -11.13 13.28 3.69
CA ALA A 7 -9.75 13.53 3.23
C ALA A 7 -8.74 12.53 3.82
N SER A 8 -9.00 12.01 5.02
CA SER A 8 -8.17 11.04 5.73
C SER A 8 -8.72 9.60 5.72
N LEU A 9 -9.92 9.34 5.19
CA LEU A 9 -10.57 8.03 5.29
C LEU A 9 -11.06 7.56 3.92
N THR A 10 -10.50 6.44 3.48
CA THR A 10 -10.93 5.70 2.30
C THR A 10 -11.44 4.34 2.74
N ALA A 11 -12.61 3.95 2.25
CA ALA A 11 -13.14 2.61 2.48
C ALA A 11 -13.77 2.05 1.21
N GLY A 12 -13.92 0.74 1.14
CA GLY A 12 -14.39 0.08 -0.06
C GLY A 12 -14.55 -1.41 0.13
N VAL A 13 -14.69 -2.08 -1.00
CA VAL A 13 -14.89 -3.53 -1.08
C VAL A 13 -13.88 -4.10 -2.06
N GLU A 14 -13.23 -5.18 -1.64
CA GLU A 14 -12.40 -6.04 -2.45
C GLU A 14 -13.18 -7.31 -2.79
N TYR A 15 -13.11 -7.73 -4.06
CA TYR A 15 -13.63 -9.03 -4.48
C TYR A 15 -12.45 -9.86 -4.99
N ASN A 16 -12.32 -11.07 -4.45
CA ASN A 16 -11.33 -12.04 -4.86
C ASN A 16 -12.00 -13.23 -5.54
N PRO A 17 -11.89 -13.38 -6.87
CA PRO A 17 -12.51 -14.49 -7.59
C PRO A 17 -11.85 -15.85 -7.32
N ARG A 18 -10.61 -15.89 -6.83
CA ARG A 18 -9.92 -17.17 -6.51
C ARG A 18 -10.42 -17.79 -5.21
N ALA A 19 -10.87 -16.96 -4.27
CA ALA A 19 -11.39 -17.39 -2.98
C ALA A 19 -12.92 -17.20 -2.86
N ASP A 20 -13.56 -16.73 -3.93
CA ASP A 20 -14.97 -16.30 -3.96
C ASP A 20 -15.35 -15.42 -2.75
N GLU A 21 -14.47 -14.47 -2.43
CA GLU A 21 -14.55 -13.68 -1.20
C GLU A 21 -14.79 -12.21 -1.50
N VAL A 22 -15.75 -11.62 -0.79
CA VAL A 22 -16.00 -10.18 -0.75
C VAL A 22 -15.66 -9.68 0.64
N ALA A 23 -14.74 -8.71 0.73
CA ALA A 23 -14.26 -8.20 2.00
C ALA A 23 -14.13 -6.67 2.01
N PRO A 24 -14.30 -6.04 3.19
CA PRO A 24 -14.08 -4.60 3.32
C PRO A 24 -12.59 -4.27 3.23
N LEU A 25 -12.30 -3.14 2.58
CA LEU A 25 -10.99 -2.51 2.54
C LEU A 25 -11.12 -1.13 3.18
N VAL A 26 -10.31 -0.82 4.20
CA VAL A 26 -10.36 0.46 4.91
C VAL A 26 -8.93 0.99 5.09
N ASN A 27 -8.78 2.29 4.90
CA ASN A 27 -7.53 3.04 4.99
C ASN A 27 -7.79 4.36 5.70
N TRP A 28 -7.16 4.57 6.86
CA TRP A 28 -7.33 5.77 7.67
C TRP A 28 -5.98 6.42 7.99
N LEU A 29 -5.79 7.64 7.51
CA LEU A 29 -4.68 8.52 7.88
C LEU A 29 -4.99 9.17 9.23
N ALA A 30 -4.53 8.54 10.30
CA ALA A 30 -4.74 9.04 11.66
C ALA A 30 -3.89 10.27 11.97
N VAL A 31 -2.68 10.34 11.41
CA VAL A 31 -1.77 11.47 11.60
C VAL A 31 -1.19 11.88 10.26
N THR A 32 -1.42 13.13 9.88
CA THR A 32 -0.77 13.72 8.70
C THR A 32 0.71 13.99 8.99
N GLU A 33 1.54 13.71 7.99
CA GLU A 33 2.97 14.04 8.01
C GLU A 33 3.18 15.54 8.25
N SER A 34 4.20 15.88 9.04
CA SER A 34 4.72 17.25 9.16
C SER A 34 6.23 17.25 8.98
N ALA A 35 6.87 18.42 8.96
CA ALA A 35 8.33 18.52 8.85
C ALA A 35 9.08 17.61 9.85
N ARG A 36 8.57 17.46 11.07
CA ARG A 36 9.23 16.72 12.17
C ARG A 36 8.58 15.39 12.53
N ARG A 37 7.44 15.04 11.93
CA ARG A 37 6.68 13.85 12.31
C ARG A 37 6.27 13.04 11.08
N PRO A 38 6.46 11.71 11.09
CA PRO A 38 5.94 10.85 10.04
C PRO A 38 4.41 10.87 9.99
N ALA A 39 3.82 10.51 8.85
CA ALA A 39 2.42 10.15 8.78
C ALA A 39 2.18 8.81 9.50
N LEU A 40 1.01 8.66 10.13
CA LEU A 40 0.54 7.41 10.72
C LEU A 40 -0.74 6.98 10.02
N MET A 41 -0.75 5.74 9.55
CA MET A 41 -1.87 5.16 8.84
C MET A 41 -2.28 3.84 9.48
N PHE A 42 -3.58 3.61 9.57
CA PHE A 42 -4.17 2.32 9.88
C PHE A 42 -4.91 1.79 8.65
N GLY A 43 -4.98 0.47 8.51
CA GLY A 43 -5.83 -0.11 7.51
C GLY A 43 -6.27 -1.53 7.84
N ALA A 44 -7.28 -1.95 7.11
CA ALA A 44 -7.84 -3.29 7.16
C ALA A 44 -8.09 -3.77 5.73
N SER A 45 -7.71 -4.99 5.41
CA SER A 45 -7.92 -5.61 4.10
C SER A 45 -8.11 -7.12 4.24
N THR A 46 -8.26 -7.82 3.12
CA THR A 46 -8.04 -9.27 3.11
C THR A 46 -6.59 -9.59 3.49
N ASP A 47 -6.39 -10.69 4.21
CA ASP A 47 -5.06 -11.25 4.46
C ASP A 47 -4.64 -12.04 3.22
N ARG A 48 -3.63 -11.54 2.54
CA ARG A 48 -3.07 -12.14 1.32
C ARG A 48 -1.56 -12.19 1.38
N LEU A 49 -1.00 -12.26 2.59
CA LEU A 49 0.43 -12.41 2.85
C LEU A 49 0.88 -13.86 2.67
N GLY A 50 0.45 -14.51 1.57
CA GLY A 50 0.67 -15.93 1.30
C GLY A 50 -0.42 -16.87 1.85
N THR A 51 -1.61 -16.35 2.17
CA THR A 51 -2.71 -17.10 2.78
C THR A 51 -3.96 -17.20 1.87
N PRO A 52 -4.76 -18.29 1.99
CA PRO A 52 -5.93 -18.52 1.13
C PRO A 52 -7.18 -17.73 1.54
N SER A 53 -7.25 -17.23 2.79
CA SER A 53 -8.35 -16.43 3.32
C SER A 53 -7.87 -15.60 4.52
N GLY A 54 -8.77 -14.80 5.11
CA GLY A 54 -8.52 -14.07 6.37
C GLY A 54 -8.54 -12.56 6.20
N ARG A 55 -8.34 -11.85 7.31
CA ARG A 55 -8.27 -10.40 7.37
C ARG A 55 -6.90 -9.95 7.85
N ALA A 56 -6.39 -8.87 7.29
CA ALA A 56 -5.18 -8.23 7.75
C ALA A 56 -5.52 -6.85 8.31
N TYR A 57 -4.95 -6.53 9.46
CA TYR A 57 -4.99 -5.20 10.07
C TYR A 57 -3.58 -4.68 10.17
N TYR A 58 -3.33 -3.47 9.69
CA TYR A 58 -1.98 -2.92 9.66
C TYR A 58 -1.91 -1.50 10.18
N VAL A 59 -0.72 -1.16 10.65
CA VAL A 59 -0.32 0.19 11.02
C VAL A 59 1.03 0.50 10.39
N THR A 60 1.16 1.68 9.80
CA THR A 60 2.40 2.12 9.17
C THR A 60 2.75 3.55 9.51
N LEU A 61 4.06 3.81 9.60
CA LEU A 61 4.64 5.14 9.65
C LEU A 61 5.35 5.42 8.33
N SER A 62 5.11 6.58 7.73
CA SER A 62 5.74 6.99 6.46
C SER A 62 6.27 8.41 6.50
N LYS A 63 7.32 8.70 5.71
CA LYS A 63 7.98 10.01 5.72
C LYS A 63 8.52 10.37 4.35
N ASN A 64 8.18 11.54 3.82
CA ASN A 64 8.87 12.09 2.66
C ASN A 64 10.26 12.61 3.06
N MET A 65 11.30 12.05 2.46
CA MET A 65 12.70 12.41 2.76
C MET A 65 13.22 13.54 1.87
N ARG A 66 12.49 13.94 0.82
CA ARG A 66 12.92 15.01 -0.09
C ARG A 66 13.20 16.33 0.62
N PRO A 67 12.38 16.79 1.58
CA PRO A 67 12.66 18.04 2.30
C PRO A 67 13.87 17.96 3.24
N LEU A 68 14.13 16.77 3.83
CA LEU A 68 15.17 16.60 4.85
C LEU A 68 16.54 16.25 4.25
N LEU A 69 16.56 15.36 3.28
CA LEU A 69 17.77 14.74 2.73
C LEU A 69 17.95 15.01 1.23
N ARG A 70 17.04 15.74 0.58
CA ARG A 70 17.05 16.03 -0.86
C ARG A 70 17.06 14.79 -1.76
N VAL A 71 16.66 13.64 -1.23
CA VAL A 71 16.48 12.39 -1.99
C VAL A 71 15.00 12.17 -2.30
N PRO A 72 14.64 11.71 -3.51
CA PRO A 72 13.24 11.56 -3.93
C PRO A 72 12.63 10.25 -3.42
N ILE A 73 12.81 9.96 -2.13
CA ILE A 73 12.34 8.72 -1.51
C ILE A 73 11.35 9.01 -0.38
N ALA A 74 10.40 8.11 -0.21
CA ALA A 74 9.46 8.09 0.90
C ALA A 74 9.39 6.67 1.48
N PRO A 75 10.26 6.34 2.47
CA PRO A 75 10.17 5.07 3.17
C PRO A 75 8.94 5.01 4.08
N TYR A 76 8.49 3.79 4.32
CA TYR A 76 7.56 3.47 5.37
C TYR A 76 7.91 2.14 6.04
N ALA A 77 7.49 1.99 7.29
CA ALA A 77 7.63 0.76 8.06
C ALA A 77 6.42 0.59 8.96
N GLY A 78 6.14 -0.65 9.35
CA GLY A 78 4.97 -0.94 10.15
C GLY A 78 4.84 -2.40 10.54
N ALA A 79 3.65 -2.75 10.99
CA ALA A 79 3.28 -4.11 11.30
C ALA A 79 1.89 -4.44 10.75
N ALA A 80 1.70 -5.69 10.35
CA ALA A 80 0.42 -6.24 9.94
C ALA A 80 0.11 -7.48 10.78
N PHE A 81 -1.10 -7.56 11.32
CA PHE A 81 -1.63 -8.75 11.97
C PHE A 81 -2.60 -9.44 11.01
N GLY A 82 -2.28 -10.68 10.64
CA GLY A 82 -3.12 -11.53 9.80
C GLY A 82 -3.90 -12.52 10.65
N THR A 83 -5.21 -12.59 10.44
CA THR A 83 -6.11 -13.48 11.22
C THR A 83 -6.12 -14.93 10.72
N PHE A 84 -5.45 -15.23 9.61
CA PHE A 84 -5.40 -16.62 9.11
C PHE A 84 -4.41 -17.46 9.91
N ASP A 85 -3.20 -16.93 10.13
CA ASP A 85 -2.13 -17.57 10.90
C ASP A 85 -2.02 -17.03 12.34
N ASP A 86 -2.92 -16.11 12.75
CA ASP A 86 -2.83 -15.32 13.99
C ASP A 86 -1.44 -14.71 14.22
N ARG A 87 -0.87 -14.14 13.16
CA ARG A 87 0.54 -13.76 13.12
C ARG A 87 0.74 -12.28 12.86
N LEU A 88 1.59 -11.67 13.70
CA LEU A 88 2.14 -10.34 13.46
C LEU A 88 3.37 -10.43 12.54
N ARG A 89 3.40 -9.58 11.52
CA ARG A 89 4.48 -9.50 10.54
C ARG A 89 4.97 -8.06 10.43
N ALA A 90 6.29 -7.89 10.40
CA ALA A 90 6.88 -6.60 10.06
C ALA A 90 6.67 -6.34 8.57
N ILE A 91 6.22 -5.14 8.23
CA ILE A 91 5.99 -4.70 6.86
C ILE A 91 6.74 -3.39 6.61
N GLY A 92 7.02 -3.08 5.35
CA GLY A 92 7.65 -1.82 5.01
C GLY A 92 7.92 -1.68 3.54
N GLY A 93 8.55 -0.58 3.18
CA GLY A 93 8.93 -0.33 1.81
C GLY A 93 9.45 1.07 1.60
N VAL A 94 9.79 1.35 0.34
CA VAL A 94 10.25 2.66 -0.08
C VAL A 94 9.63 2.99 -1.43
N ASN A 95 8.94 4.13 -1.47
CA ASN A 95 8.54 4.74 -2.72
C ASN A 95 9.68 5.66 -3.21
N VAL A 96 9.97 5.62 -4.50
CA VAL A 96 10.99 6.42 -5.17
C VAL A 96 10.32 7.17 -6.31
N SER A 97 10.36 8.49 -6.28
CA SER A 97 9.92 9.33 -7.41
C SER A 97 11.06 9.41 -8.42
N LEU A 98 10.92 8.70 -9.56
CA LEU A 98 11.92 8.67 -10.61
C LEU A 98 11.83 9.92 -11.50
N THR A 99 10.59 10.32 -11.81
CA THR A 99 10.26 11.57 -12.51
C THR A 99 8.98 12.16 -11.90
N GLU A 100 8.46 13.25 -12.47
CA GLU A 100 7.16 13.82 -12.07
C GLU A 100 5.98 12.89 -12.39
N HIS A 101 6.15 11.97 -13.34
CA HIS A 101 5.09 11.08 -13.81
C HIS A 101 5.34 9.61 -13.44
N VAL A 102 6.58 9.25 -13.09
CA VAL A 102 6.98 7.86 -12.83
C VAL A 102 7.46 7.69 -11.40
N SER A 103 6.89 6.70 -10.71
CA SER A 103 7.35 6.27 -9.40
C SER A 103 7.57 4.76 -9.37
N ALA A 104 8.46 4.33 -8.48
CA ALA A 104 8.67 2.92 -8.17
C ALA A 104 8.43 2.70 -6.68
N LEU A 105 7.78 1.61 -6.31
CA LEU A 105 7.60 1.18 -4.95
C LEU A 105 8.23 -0.20 -4.79
N VAL A 106 9.14 -0.34 -3.84
CA VAL A 106 9.60 -1.64 -3.36
C VAL A 106 8.97 -1.86 -1.99
N THR A 107 8.24 -2.96 -1.83
CA THR A 107 7.49 -3.27 -0.60
C THR A 107 7.81 -4.68 -0.11
N TYR A 108 7.97 -4.81 1.19
CA TYR A 108 8.10 -6.07 1.90
C TYR A 108 6.85 -6.29 2.76
N ASN A 109 6.23 -7.44 2.58
CA ASN A 109 4.95 -7.78 3.19
C ASN A 109 5.09 -8.70 4.42
N GLY A 110 6.32 -8.92 4.91
CA GLY A 110 6.60 -9.86 5.99
C GLY A 110 6.97 -11.27 5.53
N VAL A 111 6.91 -11.55 4.22
CA VAL A 111 7.36 -12.82 3.62
C VAL A 111 8.15 -12.54 2.36
N HIS A 112 7.57 -11.78 1.44
CA HIS A 112 8.08 -11.53 0.11
C HIS A 112 8.23 -10.04 -0.16
N THR A 113 9.17 -9.74 -1.05
CA THR A 113 9.35 -8.40 -1.59
C THR A 113 8.67 -8.30 -2.94
N HIS A 114 7.94 -7.22 -3.17
CA HIS A 114 7.27 -6.92 -4.43
C HIS A 114 7.71 -5.54 -4.91
N SER A 115 7.70 -5.37 -6.23
CA SER A 115 8.08 -4.11 -6.86
C SER A 115 6.94 -3.63 -7.74
N ILE A 116 6.57 -2.37 -7.62
CA ILE A 116 5.55 -1.73 -8.46
C ILE A 116 6.19 -0.56 -9.17
N VAL A 117 5.92 -0.42 -10.46
CA VAL A 117 6.23 0.80 -11.22
C VAL A 117 4.92 1.43 -11.65
N SER A 118 4.75 2.72 -11.37
CA SER A 118 3.53 3.47 -11.67
C SER A 118 3.82 4.67 -12.57
N LEU A 119 3.00 4.83 -13.61
CA LEU A 119 2.97 5.97 -14.51
C LEU A 119 1.66 6.74 -14.28
N THR A 120 1.76 8.02 -13.94
CA THR A 120 0.61 8.92 -13.73
C THR A 120 0.56 9.97 -14.82
N LEU A 121 -0.59 10.06 -15.50
CA LEU A 121 -0.86 10.99 -16.60
C LEU A 121 -2.21 11.67 -16.34
N GLY A 122 -2.18 12.88 -15.75
CA GLY A 122 -3.38 13.60 -15.34
C GLY A 122 -4.18 12.81 -14.28
N PRO A 123 -5.47 12.51 -14.49
CA PRO A 123 -6.28 11.78 -13.52
C PRO A 123 -6.04 10.26 -13.54
N GLN A 124 -5.22 9.75 -14.46
CA GLN A 124 -5.03 8.31 -14.68
C GLN A 124 -3.68 7.84 -14.13
N THR A 125 -3.69 6.70 -13.43
CA THR A 125 -2.47 6.02 -12.97
C THR A 125 -2.49 4.57 -13.45
N PHE A 126 -1.45 4.18 -14.17
CA PHE A 126 -1.17 2.81 -14.59
C PHE A 126 -0.06 2.25 -13.71
N SER A 127 -0.24 1.06 -13.15
CA SER A 127 0.74 0.41 -12.28
C SER A 127 1.03 -1.00 -12.77
N PHE A 128 2.32 -1.34 -12.86
CA PHE A 128 2.81 -2.67 -13.17
C PHE A 128 3.44 -3.26 -11.92
N LEU A 129 2.98 -4.43 -11.50
CA LEU A 129 3.42 -5.14 -10.31
C LEU A 129 4.26 -6.34 -10.74
N TYR A 130 5.45 -6.43 -10.18
CA TYR A 130 6.32 -7.61 -10.25
C TYR A 130 6.33 -8.29 -8.88
N LEU A 131 5.90 -9.55 -8.84
CA LEU A 131 5.90 -10.36 -7.63
C LEU A 131 7.16 -11.23 -7.57
N SER A 132 7.74 -11.42 -6.38
CA SER A 132 8.84 -12.38 -6.24
C SER A 132 8.37 -13.78 -6.65
N GLY A 133 8.98 -14.35 -7.68
CA GLY A 133 8.53 -15.62 -8.29
C GLY A 133 8.24 -15.52 -9.78
N GLY A 134 8.21 -14.32 -10.36
CA GLY A 134 8.06 -14.09 -11.80
C GLY A 134 6.65 -13.74 -12.26
N ASP A 135 5.68 -13.73 -11.35
CA ASP A 135 4.31 -13.31 -11.65
C ASP A 135 4.22 -11.81 -11.88
N LEU A 136 3.41 -11.43 -12.88
CA LEU A 136 3.16 -10.05 -13.28
C LEU A 136 1.72 -9.67 -13.02
N GLY A 137 1.51 -8.44 -12.56
CA GLY A 137 0.19 -7.83 -12.38
C GLY A 137 0.14 -6.44 -12.99
N ALA A 138 -1.07 -5.97 -13.29
CA ALA A 138 -1.30 -4.61 -13.70
C ALA A 138 -2.54 -4.05 -12.99
N ALA A 139 -2.52 -2.76 -12.69
CA ALA A 139 -3.62 -2.03 -12.12
C ALA A 139 -3.79 -0.69 -12.84
N TRP A 140 -5.03 -0.24 -12.94
CA TRP A 140 -5.37 1.07 -13.48
C TRP A 140 -6.32 1.77 -12.52
N ASN A 141 -6.04 3.04 -12.26
CA ASN A 141 -6.83 3.88 -11.38
C ASN A 141 -7.15 5.20 -12.09
N VAL A 142 -8.36 5.71 -11.86
CA VAL A 142 -8.76 7.06 -12.27
C VAL A 142 -9.29 7.81 -11.05
N THR A 143 -8.78 9.01 -10.82
CA THR A 143 -9.19 9.90 -9.73
C THR A 143 -9.98 11.09 -10.28
N TRP A 144 -11.14 11.37 -9.68
CA TRP A 144 -12.05 12.49 -9.98
C TRP A 144 -12.30 13.36 -8.74
#